data_AF-A0A7T5E7F8-F1
#
_entry.id   AF-A0A7T5E7F8-F1
#
_cell.length_a   1.000
_cell.length_b   1.000
_cell.length_c   1.000
_cell.angle_alpha   90.00
_cell.angle_beta   90.00
_cell.angle_gamma   90.00
#
_symmetry.space_group_name_H-M   'P 1'
#
loop_
_entity.id
_entity.type
_entity.pdbx_description
1 polymer ?
#
loop_
_entity_poly.entity_id
_entity_poly.type
_entity_poly.pdbx_seq_one_letter_code
_entity_poly.pdbx_strand_id
1 'polypeptide(L)'
;MTGRIGRFSRNPGSAHGLSRQRLLDGNNKSLLALLQLAILGFSSVTLVFILFLTVRVNRIVNRQPTFVQLTNGDTVYVSERERNYRRPEVIRQVVNDWTMLSFNWDGTLPGTDEPDEGVAVEDVRGRVPFSVSMASFLLEPELGSEMLQMFATEIVPSGVFTGDLRQVITIEDISEPRQIAEGRWEVDMVATRRLLNRRDGSQRAIPWNRTYTLRAVEIPHSPLGDEASRVEQLVYDTLGSGLQIVDIVPFDPR
;
A
#
# COMPACT_ATOMS: atom_id res chain seq x y z
N MET A 1 67.47 -96.47 -20.13
CA MET A 1 66.96 -97.17 -21.33
C MET A 1 65.54 -96.72 -21.61
N THR A 2 65.24 -96.51 -22.89
CA THR A 2 63.92 -96.35 -23.53
C THR A 2 63.09 -95.11 -23.22
N GLY A 3 63.05 -94.21 -24.21
CA GLY A 3 62.18 -93.05 -24.28
C GLY A 3 60.80 -93.34 -24.86
N ARG A 4 59.99 -92.27 -24.99
CA ARG A 4 58.81 -92.26 -25.86
C ARG A 4 58.54 -90.85 -26.37
N ILE A 5 58.30 -90.81 -27.67
CA ILE A 5 58.10 -89.65 -28.54
C ILE A 5 56.63 -89.25 -28.56
N GLY A 6 56.37 -87.93 -28.62
CA GLY A 6 55.33 -87.35 -29.47
C GLY A 6 54.09 -86.75 -28.79
N ARG A 7 53.90 -85.42 -28.89
CA ARG A 7 53.09 -84.78 -29.94
C ARG A 7 52.89 -83.29 -29.66
N PHE A 8 53.08 -82.49 -30.70
CA PHE A 8 52.51 -81.15 -30.86
C PHE A 8 50.98 -81.20 -30.75
N SER A 9 50.38 -80.25 -30.03
CA SER A 9 49.01 -79.82 -30.28
C SER A 9 48.87 -78.33 -29.96
N ARG A 10 48.58 -77.54 -30.99
CA ARG A 10 48.11 -76.15 -30.89
C ARG A 10 46.81 -76.14 -30.10
N ASN A 11 46.70 -75.30 -29.08
CA ASN A 11 45.42 -75.03 -28.44
C ASN A 11 44.79 -73.76 -29.06
N PRO A 12 43.66 -73.86 -29.79
CA PRO A 12 42.91 -72.72 -30.28
C PRO A 12 41.83 -72.38 -29.25
N GLY A 13 42.01 -71.29 -28.51
CA GLY A 13 41.10 -70.91 -27.42
C GLY A 13 40.76 -69.43 -27.35
N SER A 14 40.85 -68.69 -28.46
CA SER A 14 40.53 -67.25 -28.54
C SER A 14 39.16 -66.99 -29.17
N ALA A 15 38.09 -67.64 -28.68
CA ALA A 15 36.75 -67.48 -29.27
C ALA A 15 35.59 -67.39 -28.27
N HIS A 16 35.85 -67.30 -26.95
CA HIS A 16 34.78 -67.21 -25.94
C HIS A 16 34.55 -65.82 -25.33
N GLY A 17 35.38 -64.82 -25.64
CA GLY A 17 35.26 -63.45 -25.08
C GLY A 17 34.41 -62.46 -25.90
N LEU A 18 34.30 -62.65 -27.22
CA LEU A 18 33.68 -61.66 -28.12
C LEU A 18 32.15 -61.73 -28.19
N SER A 19 31.57 -62.87 -27.85
CA SER A 19 30.13 -63.11 -27.91
C SER A 19 29.38 -62.55 -26.69
N ARG A 20 30.01 -62.50 -25.51
CA ARG A 20 29.39 -61.96 -24.29
C ARG A 20 29.40 -60.42 -24.25
N GLN A 21 30.43 -59.78 -24.80
CA GLN A 21 30.51 -58.32 -24.92
C GLN A 21 29.53 -57.75 -25.96
N ARG A 22 29.34 -58.41 -27.12
CA ARG A 22 28.36 -57.97 -28.13
C ARG A 22 26.90 -58.06 -27.68
N LEU A 23 26.57 -59.02 -26.80
CA LEU A 23 25.21 -59.16 -26.26
C LEU A 23 24.86 -58.07 -25.23
N LEU A 24 25.85 -57.59 -24.47
CA LEU A 24 25.67 -56.49 -23.51
C LEU A 24 25.65 -55.11 -24.19
N ASP A 25 26.42 -54.91 -25.27
CA ASP A 25 26.38 -53.66 -26.05
C ASP A 25 25.09 -53.48 -26.85
N GLY A 26 24.50 -54.55 -27.38
CA GLY A 26 23.22 -54.49 -28.12
C GLY A 26 22.03 -54.18 -27.22
N ASN A 27 21.99 -54.76 -26.02
CA ASN A 27 20.91 -54.55 -25.06
C ASN A 27 20.98 -53.17 -24.39
N ASN A 28 22.18 -52.69 -24.06
CA ASN A 28 22.37 -51.37 -23.44
C ASN A 28 22.10 -50.23 -24.43
N LYS A 29 22.47 -50.36 -25.71
CA LYS A 29 22.10 -49.37 -26.75
C LYS A 29 20.59 -49.32 -26.99
N SER A 30 19.91 -50.46 -26.93
CA SER A 30 18.45 -50.53 -27.05
C SER A 30 17.75 -49.91 -25.83
N LEU A 31 18.27 -50.12 -24.62
CA LEU A 31 17.78 -49.49 -23.39
C LEU A 31 18.00 -47.97 -23.40
N LEU A 32 19.19 -47.52 -23.81
CA LEU A 32 19.51 -46.08 -23.93
C LEU A 32 18.64 -45.40 -24.99
N ALA A 33 18.42 -46.03 -26.14
CA ALA A 33 17.51 -45.51 -27.16
C ALA A 33 16.06 -45.42 -26.66
N LEU A 34 15.61 -46.40 -25.86
CA LEU A 34 14.26 -46.40 -25.28
C LEU A 34 14.09 -45.30 -24.22
N LEU A 35 15.12 -45.07 -23.39
CA LEU A 35 15.16 -43.94 -22.45
C LEU A 35 15.17 -42.58 -23.16
N GLN A 36 15.92 -42.45 -24.25
CA GLN A 36 15.94 -41.23 -25.06
C GLN A 36 14.57 -40.94 -25.68
N LEU A 37 13.89 -41.97 -26.20
CA LEU A 37 12.52 -41.85 -26.70
C LEU A 37 11.52 -41.47 -25.60
N ALA A 38 11.68 -42.03 -24.40
CA ALA A 38 10.85 -41.67 -23.25
C ALA A 38 11.04 -40.21 -22.82
N ILE A 39 12.28 -39.73 -22.75
CA ILE A 39 12.59 -38.33 -22.41
C ILE A 39 12.07 -37.38 -23.49
N LEU A 40 12.24 -37.73 -24.77
CA LEU A 40 11.73 -36.94 -25.89
C LEU A 40 10.19 -36.87 -25.88
N GLY A 41 9.54 -38.00 -25.61
CA GLY A 41 8.08 -38.07 -25.47
C GLY A 41 7.58 -37.21 -24.31
N PHE A 42 8.20 -37.35 -23.13
CA PHE A 42 7.83 -36.54 -21.96
C PHE A 42 8.04 -35.04 -22.21
N SER A 43 9.19 -34.66 -22.78
CA SER A 43 9.50 -33.26 -23.12
C SER A 43 8.50 -32.69 -24.13
N SER A 44 8.06 -33.49 -25.10
CA SER A 44 7.05 -33.08 -26.08
C SER A 44 5.69 -32.84 -25.43
N VAL A 45 5.27 -33.70 -24.50
CA VAL A 45 4.03 -33.53 -23.74
C VAL A 45 4.10 -32.28 -22.85
N THR A 46 5.22 -32.06 -22.16
CA THR A 46 5.44 -30.85 -21.36
C THR A 46 5.38 -29.58 -22.21
N LEU A 47 5.99 -29.59 -23.39
CA LEU A 47 5.95 -28.46 -24.32
C LEU A 47 4.52 -28.13 -24.76
N VAL A 48 3.73 -29.14 -25.12
CA VAL A 48 2.31 -28.97 -25.50
C VAL A 48 1.51 -28.41 -24.33
N PHE A 49 1.75 -28.87 -23.11
CA PHE A 49 1.08 -28.37 -21.91
C PHE A 49 1.42 -26.90 -21.62
N ILE A 50 2.69 -26.51 -21.77
CA ILE A 50 3.12 -25.11 -21.63
C ILE A 50 2.45 -24.24 -22.70
N LEU A 51 2.46 -24.66 -23.97
CA LEU A 51 1.79 -23.91 -25.04
C LEU A 51 0.29 -23.75 -24.77
N PHE A 52 -0.38 -24.80 -24.28
CA PHE A 52 -1.78 -24.73 -23.89
C PHE A 52 -2.01 -23.71 -22.76
N LEU A 53 -1.17 -23.73 -21.72
CA LEU A 53 -1.23 -22.74 -20.63
C LEU A 53 -1.00 -21.31 -21.15
N THR A 54 0.00 -21.10 -22.00
CA THR A 54 0.29 -19.77 -22.58
C THR A 54 -0.88 -19.24 -23.40
N VAL A 55 -1.53 -20.07 -24.22
CA VAL A 55 -2.74 -19.67 -24.97
C VAL A 55 -3.88 -19.30 -24.02
N ARG A 56 -4.07 -20.05 -22.92
CA ARG A 56 -5.11 -19.76 -21.91
C ARG A 56 -4.81 -18.47 -21.14
N VAL A 57 -3.56 -18.25 -20.73
CA VAL A 57 -3.12 -17.03 -20.04
C VAL A 57 -3.24 -15.82 -20.95
N ASN A 58 -2.79 -15.90 -22.20
CA ASN A 58 -2.95 -14.80 -23.16
C ASN A 58 -4.42 -14.47 -23.44
N ARG A 59 -5.33 -15.45 -23.39
CA ARG A 59 -6.79 -15.20 -23.47
C ARG A 59 -7.36 -14.51 -22.24
N ILE A 60 -6.73 -14.65 -21.07
CA ILE A 60 -7.12 -13.95 -19.84
C ILE A 60 -6.58 -12.53 -19.86
N VAL A 61 -5.32 -12.35 -20.27
CA VAL A 61 -4.66 -11.04 -20.37
C VAL A 61 -5.33 -10.14 -21.42
N ASN A 62 -5.85 -10.72 -22.52
CA ASN A 62 -6.59 -9.97 -23.55
C ASN A 62 -8.07 -9.77 -23.23
N ARG A 63 -8.55 -10.03 -22.00
CA ARG A 63 -9.93 -9.69 -21.62
C ARG A 63 -10.08 -8.18 -21.55
N GLN A 64 -11.23 -7.70 -22.02
CA GLN A 64 -11.58 -6.28 -21.95
C GLN A 64 -11.54 -5.82 -20.48
N PRO A 65 -11.10 -4.57 -20.24
CA PRO A 65 -10.98 -4.04 -18.88
C PRO A 65 -12.30 -4.18 -18.11
N THR A 66 -12.21 -4.50 -16.83
CA THR A 66 -13.38 -4.63 -15.96
C THR A 66 -13.95 -3.24 -15.69
N PHE A 67 -15.14 -2.97 -16.21
CA PHE A 67 -15.91 -1.76 -15.88
C PHE A 67 -16.88 -2.11 -14.76
N VAL A 68 -16.90 -1.28 -13.72
CA VAL A 68 -18.00 -1.31 -12.73
C VAL A 68 -19.04 -0.32 -13.23
N GLN A 69 -20.24 -0.81 -13.49
CA GLN A 69 -21.38 0.05 -13.82
C GLN A 69 -21.99 0.54 -12.51
N LEU A 70 -22.01 1.86 -12.35
CA LEU A 70 -22.66 2.53 -11.25
C LEU A 70 -24.18 2.43 -11.41
N THR A 71 -24.92 2.59 -10.32
CA THR A 71 -26.39 2.52 -10.30
C THR A 71 -27.07 3.56 -11.19
N ASN A 72 -26.37 4.63 -11.56
CA ASN A 72 -26.81 5.67 -12.48
C ASN A 72 -26.55 5.33 -13.97
N GLY A 73 -25.95 4.18 -14.28
CA GLY A 73 -25.63 3.74 -15.63
C GLY A 73 -24.23 4.14 -16.13
N ASP A 74 -23.50 4.98 -15.40
CA ASP A 74 -22.13 5.36 -15.73
C ASP A 74 -21.18 4.17 -15.54
N THR A 75 -20.14 4.10 -16.37
CA THR A 75 -19.13 3.04 -16.27
C THR A 75 -17.82 3.65 -15.79
N VAL A 76 -17.31 3.16 -14.66
CA VAL A 76 -16.00 3.56 -14.14
C VAL A 76 -14.98 2.51 -14.56
N TYR A 77 -13.91 2.98 -15.22
CA TYR A 77 -12.76 2.15 -15.53
C TYR A 77 -12.00 1.82 -14.24
N VAL A 78 -11.96 0.53 -13.89
CA VAL A 78 -11.16 0.04 -12.76
C VAL A 78 -9.81 -0.41 -13.31
N SER A 79 -8.76 0.37 -13.05
CA SER A 79 -7.40 -0.12 -13.26
C SER A 79 -7.11 -1.22 -12.26
N GLU A 80 -6.68 -2.39 -12.72
CA GLU A 80 -6.17 -3.46 -11.86
C GLU A 80 -4.87 -2.98 -11.19
N ARG A 81 -5.02 -2.37 -10.01
CA ARG A 81 -3.93 -1.97 -9.12
C ARG A 81 -4.01 -2.84 -7.87
N GLU A 82 -2.90 -2.94 -7.16
CA GLU A 82 -2.85 -3.60 -5.85
C GLU A 82 -3.88 -2.97 -4.90
N ARG A 83 -4.50 -3.78 -4.04
CA ARG A 83 -5.52 -3.34 -3.06
C ARG A 83 -5.06 -2.12 -2.24
N ASN A 84 -3.78 -2.11 -1.90
CA ASN A 84 -3.17 -1.10 -1.05
C ASN A 84 -2.68 0.10 -1.85
N TYR A 85 -2.84 0.14 -3.17
CA TYR A 85 -2.42 1.30 -3.97
C TYR A 85 -3.38 2.48 -3.75
N ARG A 86 -2.81 3.68 -3.65
CA ARG A 86 -3.54 4.95 -3.64
C ARG A 86 -2.92 5.89 -4.66
N ARG A 87 -3.75 6.71 -5.30
CA ARG A 87 -3.28 7.69 -6.29
C ARG A 87 -2.54 8.82 -5.57
N PRO A 88 -1.44 9.35 -6.14
CA PRO A 88 -0.69 10.46 -5.54
C PRO A 88 -1.57 11.65 -5.14
N GLU A 89 -2.58 11.98 -5.95
CA GLU A 89 -3.52 13.06 -5.68
C GLU A 89 -4.33 12.82 -4.40
N VAL A 90 -4.77 11.59 -4.17
CA VAL A 90 -5.55 11.22 -2.98
C VAL A 90 -4.68 11.30 -1.72
N ILE A 91 -3.42 10.88 -1.81
CA ILE A 91 -2.47 10.96 -0.69
C ILE A 91 -2.22 12.42 -0.31
N ARG A 92 -1.94 13.29 -1.29
CA ARG A 92 -1.73 14.72 -1.06
C ARG A 92 -2.99 15.40 -0.52
N GLN A 93 -4.17 15.00 -1.01
CA GLN A 93 -5.45 15.50 -0.54
C GLN A 93 -5.68 15.17 0.94
N VAL A 94 -5.35 13.96 1.40
CA VAL A 94 -5.49 13.59 2.82
C VAL A 94 -4.60 14.44 3.73
N VAL A 95 -3.36 14.71 3.32
CA VAL A 95 -2.45 15.60 4.06
C VAL A 95 -2.99 17.03 4.10
N ASN A 96 -3.50 17.52 2.96
CA ASN A 96 -4.14 18.83 2.87
C ASN A 96 -5.36 18.91 3.82
N ASP A 97 -6.27 17.96 3.75
CA ASP A 97 -7.53 17.99 4.50
C ASP A 97 -7.28 17.88 5.99
N TRP A 98 -6.38 16.98 6.41
CA TRP A 98 -5.93 16.91 7.79
C TRP A 98 -5.37 18.25 8.25
N THR A 99 -4.51 18.87 7.44
CA THR A 99 -3.85 20.15 7.78
C THR A 99 -4.85 21.29 7.85
N MET A 100 -5.85 21.34 6.97
CA MET A 100 -6.87 22.38 6.95
C MET A 100 -7.80 22.24 8.16
N LEU A 101 -8.27 21.03 8.48
CA LEU A 101 -9.09 20.74 9.66
C LEU A 101 -8.32 21.02 10.96
N SER A 102 -7.03 20.65 10.97
CA SER A 102 -6.11 20.81 12.10
C SER A 102 -5.48 22.18 12.21
N PHE A 103 -5.63 23.04 11.19
CA PHE A 103 -5.13 24.43 11.00
C PHE A 103 -6.08 25.64 11.19
N ASN A 104 -7.30 25.49 10.70
CA ASN A 104 -8.21 26.60 10.39
C ASN A 104 -9.42 26.63 11.34
N TRP A 105 -9.37 27.50 12.33
CA TRP A 105 -10.47 27.77 13.25
C TRP A 105 -10.53 29.25 13.56
N ASP A 106 -11.73 29.71 13.82
CA ASP A 106 -12.02 31.11 14.12
C ASP A 106 -13.10 31.29 15.19
N GLY A 107 -13.41 30.22 15.92
CA GLY A 107 -14.36 30.20 17.03
C GLY A 107 -15.79 29.84 16.63
N THR A 108 -16.04 29.45 15.37
CA THR A 108 -17.34 28.95 14.92
C THR A 108 -17.24 27.51 14.41
N LEU A 109 -18.38 26.82 14.41
CA LEU A 109 -18.48 25.49 13.83
C LEU A 109 -18.28 25.55 12.31
N PRO A 110 -17.59 24.56 11.70
CA PRO A 110 -17.36 24.56 10.27
C PRO A 110 -18.66 24.63 9.45
N GLY A 111 -18.76 25.66 8.59
CA GLY A 111 -19.90 25.84 7.69
C GLY A 111 -21.13 26.48 8.33
N THR A 112 -21.02 26.99 9.56
CA THR A 112 -22.09 27.73 10.25
C THR A 112 -21.53 28.99 10.94
N ASP A 113 -22.42 29.87 11.38
CA ASP A 113 -22.09 31.03 12.24
C ASP A 113 -22.27 30.70 13.73
N GLU A 114 -22.50 29.43 14.07
CA GLU A 114 -22.71 29.00 15.46
C GLU A 114 -21.37 28.93 16.21
N PRO A 115 -21.28 29.39 17.47
CA PRO A 115 -20.06 29.30 18.25
C PRO A 115 -19.58 27.85 18.43
N ASP A 116 -18.28 27.61 18.28
CA ASP A 116 -17.65 26.34 18.61
C ASP A 116 -17.32 26.32 20.11
N GLU A 117 -18.04 25.52 20.89
CA GLU A 117 -17.80 25.36 22.34
C GLU A 117 -16.53 24.52 22.63
N GLY A 118 -16.00 23.85 21.61
CA GLY A 118 -14.88 22.93 21.66
C GLY A 118 -15.26 21.55 22.19
N VAL A 119 -14.42 20.57 21.82
CA VAL A 119 -14.50 19.18 22.27
C VAL A 119 -13.47 18.97 23.38
N ALA A 120 -13.92 18.48 24.53
CA ALA A 120 -13.03 18.14 25.64
C ALA A 120 -12.09 17.00 25.24
N VAL A 121 -10.81 17.11 25.61
CA VAL A 121 -9.81 16.06 25.36
C VAL A 121 -9.64 15.23 26.62
N GLU A 122 -9.61 13.91 26.47
CA GLU A 122 -9.37 12.99 27.59
C GLU A 122 -7.97 13.20 28.20
N ASP A 123 -7.84 12.94 29.50
CA ASP A 123 -6.60 13.03 30.28
C ASP A 123 -5.94 14.42 30.43
N VAL A 124 -6.39 15.44 29.70
CA VAL A 124 -5.92 16.82 29.83
C VAL A 124 -7.06 17.77 30.11
N ARG A 125 -6.81 18.78 30.95
CA ARG A 125 -7.80 19.84 31.22
C ARG A 125 -7.78 20.88 30.10
N GLY A 126 -8.23 20.47 28.92
CA GLY A 126 -8.27 21.30 27.73
C GLY A 126 -9.36 20.88 26.76
N ARG A 127 -9.58 21.70 25.75
CA ARG A 127 -10.52 21.44 24.66
C ARG A 127 -9.91 21.87 23.34
N VAL A 128 -10.34 21.24 22.27
CA VAL A 128 -9.94 21.56 20.89
C VAL A 128 -11.15 21.98 20.07
N PRO A 129 -10.98 22.76 18.99
CA PRO A 129 -12.06 23.01 18.05
C PRO A 129 -12.65 21.70 17.51
N PHE A 130 -13.94 21.70 17.18
CA PHE A 130 -14.60 20.53 16.61
C PHE A 130 -13.89 20.00 15.36
N SER A 131 -13.38 20.88 14.50
CA SER A 131 -12.62 20.50 13.31
C SER A 131 -11.34 19.71 13.63
N VAL A 132 -10.65 20.08 14.71
CA VAL A 132 -9.43 19.38 15.17
C VAL A 132 -9.77 18.00 15.72
N SER A 133 -10.91 17.88 16.42
CA SER A 133 -11.45 16.57 16.81
C SER A 133 -11.73 15.70 15.59
N MET A 134 -12.35 16.25 14.53
CA MET A 134 -12.57 15.51 13.29
C MET A 134 -11.27 15.10 12.59
N ALA A 135 -10.26 15.97 12.59
CA ALA A 135 -8.95 15.68 12.01
C ALA A 135 -8.27 14.47 12.67
N SER A 136 -8.54 14.21 13.95
CA SER A 136 -7.97 13.06 14.66
C SER A 136 -8.38 11.71 14.06
N PHE A 137 -9.54 11.62 13.39
CA PHE A 137 -9.97 10.38 12.74
C PHE A 137 -9.11 10.00 11.53
N LEU A 138 -8.41 10.96 10.91
CA LEU A 138 -7.44 10.67 9.83
C LEU A 138 -6.12 10.11 10.36
N LEU A 139 -5.90 10.15 11.67
CA LEU A 139 -4.68 9.67 12.32
C LEU A 139 -4.85 8.21 12.77
N GLU A 140 -3.74 7.54 13.02
CA GLU A 140 -3.74 6.35 13.87
C GLU A 140 -4.39 6.64 15.21
N PRO A 141 -5.14 5.72 15.85
CA PRO A 141 -5.85 6.02 17.09
C PRO A 141 -4.93 6.60 18.19
N GLU A 142 -3.78 5.98 18.41
CA GLU A 142 -2.80 6.41 19.41
C GLU A 142 -2.21 7.78 19.07
N LEU A 143 -1.78 7.98 17.82
CA LEU A 143 -1.31 9.27 17.32
C LEU A 143 -2.41 10.34 17.42
N GLY A 144 -3.66 9.99 17.15
CA GLY A 144 -4.82 10.85 17.25
C GLY A 144 -5.01 11.38 18.66
N SER A 145 -4.98 10.49 19.66
CA SER A 145 -5.04 10.86 21.07
C SER A 145 -3.86 11.76 21.49
N GLU A 146 -2.64 11.41 21.11
CA GLU A 146 -1.44 12.22 21.41
C GLU A 146 -1.52 13.62 20.79
N MET A 147 -1.94 13.70 19.53
CA MET A 147 -2.12 14.97 18.83
C MET A 147 -3.22 15.81 19.49
N LEU A 148 -4.37 15.24 19.86
CA LEU A 148 -5.42 15.98 20.56
C LEU A 148 -4.91 16.58 21.88
N GLN A 149 -4.12 15.83 22.65
CA GLN A 149 -3.52 16.32 23.88
C GLN A 149 -2.52 17.46 23.62
N MET A 150 -1.63 17.30 22.63
CA MET A 150 -0.71 18.36 22.20
C MET A 150 -1.47 19.62 21.74
N PHE A 151 -2.55 19.43 20.98
CA PHE A 151 -3.36 20.54 20.51
C PHE A 151 -4.01 21.31 21.66
N ALA A 152 -4.62 20.59 22.61
CA ALA A 152 -5.29 21.17 23.77
C ALA A 152 -4.33 21.90 24.74
N THR A 153 -3.07 21.50 24.79
CA THR A 153 -2.09 22.01 25.77
C THR A 153 -1.13 23.05 25.19
N GLU A 154 -0.74 22.92 23.92
CA GLU A 154 0.34 23.72 23.32
C GLU A 154 -0.09 24.57 22.12
N ILE A 155 -1.14 24.17 21.38
CA ILE A 155 -1.45 24.75 20.06
C ILE A 155 -2.70 25.63 20.08
N VAL A 156 -3.76 25.21 20.79
CA VAL A 156 -5.05 25.90 20.82
C VAL A 156 -5.10 26.80 22.06
N PRO A 157 -4.94 28.12 21.92
CA PRO A 157 -5.14 29.03 23.05
C PRO A 157 -6.63 29.13 23.40
N SER A 158 -6.93 29.27 24.69
CA SER A 158 -8.31 29.34 25.19
C SER A 158 -9.16 30.49 24.58
N GLY A 159 -8.51 31.55 24.10
CA GLY A 159 -9.16 32.69 23.42
C GLY A 159 -9.74 32.39 22.03
N VAL A 160 -9.53 31.17 21.49
CA VAL A 160 -10.21 30.73 20.25
C VAL A 160 -11.71 30.61 20.47
N PHE A 161 -12.13 30.03 21.59
CA PHE A 161 -13.54 29.74 21.88
C PHE A 161 -14.35 30.98 22.28
N THR A 162 -13.68 32.11 22.51
CA THR A 162 -14.32 33.42 22.71
C THR A 162 -14.38 34.24 21.42
N GLY A 163 -13.84 33.71 20.31
CA GLY A 163 -13.79 34.38 19.00
C GLY A 163 -12.72 35.46 18.89
N ASP A 164 -11.87 35.65 19.92
CA ASP A 164 -10.82 36.68 19.93
C ASP A 164 -9.61 36.27 19.11
N LEU A 165 -9.36 34.97 18.99
CA LEU A 165 -8.25 34.40 18.25
C LEU A 165 -8.77 33.60 17.08
N ARG A 166 -8.19 33.86 15.90
CA ARG A 166 -8.36 33.06 14.69
C ARG A 166 -7.02 32.51 14.27
N GLN A 167 -7.02 31.27 13.79
CA GLN A 167 -5.87 30.72 13.10
C GLN A 167 -6.22 30.34 11.67
N VAL A 168 -5.28 30.62 10.76
CA VAL A 168 -5.33 30.17 9.37
C VAL A 168 -3.98 29.55 9.04
N ILE A 169 -3.99 28.44 8.31
CA ILE A 169 -2.80 27.86 7.71
C ILE A 169 -2.76 28.14 6.21
N THR A 170 -1.57 28.44 5.70
CA THR A 170 -1.28 28.47 4.28
C THR A 170 -0.32 27.34 3.99
N ILE A 171 -0.70 26.44 3.10
CA ILE A 171 0.18 25.38 2.63
C ILE A 171 0.89 25.94 1.39
N GLU A 172 2.22 26.03 1.46
CA GLU A 172 3.03 26.52 0.34
C GLU A 172 3.39 25.40 -0.64
N ASP A 173 3.67 24.20 -0.13
CA ASP A 173 3.97 23.03 -0.95
C ASP A 173 3.60 21.72 -0.25
N ILE A 174 3.17 20.73 -1.05
CA ILE A 174 3.02 19.34 -0.64
C ILE A 174 3.77 18.51 -1.69
N SER A 175 4.83 17.82 -1.28
CA SER A 175 5.68 17.05 -2.18
C SER A 175 4.93 15.92 -2.87
N GLU A 176 5.48 15.42 -3.97
CA GLU A 176 5.03 14.13 -4.52
C GLU A 176 5.22 13.00 -3.48
N PRO A 177 4.25 12.10 -3.31
CA PRO A 177 4.36 11.00 -2.36
C PRO A 177 5.48 10.03 -2.71
N ARG A 178 6.37 9.78 -1.75
CA ARG A 178 7.44 8.78 -1.86
C ARG A 178 6.96 7.47 -1.26
N GLN A 179 6.84 6.43 -2.08
CA GLN A 179 6.49 5.10 -1.56
C GLN A 179 7.67 4.50 -0.79
N ILE A 180 7.49 4.26 0.51
CA ILE A 180 8.52 3.69 1.39
C ILE A 180 8.32 2.19 1.63
N ALA A 181 7.10 1.69 1.46
CA ALA A 181 6.74 0.27 1.49
C ALA A 181 5.44 0.02 0.72
N GLU A 182 5.02 -1.24 0.59
CA GLU A 182 3.71 -1.56 0.04
C GLU A 182 2.61 -0.89 0.88
N GLY A 183 1.76 -0.08 0.25
CA GLY A 183 0.70 0.65 0.93
C GLY A 183 1.19 1.69 1.93
N ARG A 184 2.45 2.17 1.86
CA ARG A 184 2.98 3.23 2.73
C ARG A 184 3.73 4.30 1.96
N TRP A 185 3.49 5.55 2.32
CA TRP A 185 4.09 6.70 1.66
C TRP A 185 4.51 7.77 2.64
N GLU A 186 5.53 8.53 2.25
CA GLU A 186 5.93 9.77 2.89
C GLU A 186 5.61 10.96 2.01
N VAL A 187 5.19 12.06 2.64
CA VAL A 187 4.90 13.33 2.00
C VAL A 187 5.49 14.45 2.85
N ASP A 188 6.29 15.32 2.24
CA ASP A 188 6.77 16.53 2.90
C ASP A 188 5.80 17.68 2.64
N MET A 189 5.58 18.50 3.67
CA MET A 189 4.75 19.68 3.58
C MET A 189 5.51 20.89 4.13
N VAL A 190 5.42 21.98 3.39
CA VAL A 190 5.84 23.31 3.82
C VAL A 190 4.58 24.15 4.02
N ALA A 191 4.37 24.63 5.23
CA ALA A 191 3.20 25.41 5.59
C ALA A 191 3.53 26.52 6.58
N THR A 192 2.75 27.59 6.57
CA THR A 192 2.82 28.68 7.56
C THR A 192 1.50 28.86 8.26
N ARG A 193 1.49 28.74 9.59
CA ARG A 193 0.36 29.09 10.45
C ARG A 193 0.39 30.59 10.75
N ARG A 194 -0.77 31.24 10.66
CA ARG A 194 -0.97 32.64 11.05
C ARG A 194 -2.00 32.68 12.17
N LEU A 195 -1.57 33.14 13.34
CA LEU A 195 -2.46 33.43 14.46
C LEU A 195 -2.81 34.92 14.43
N LEU A 196 -4.10 35.23 14.40
CA LEU A 196 -4.65 36.57 14.36
C LEU A 196 -5.41 36.85 15.65
N ASN A 197 -5.07 37.95 16.31
CA ASN A 197 -5.82 38.47 17.46
C ASN A 197 -6.75 39.59 16.98
N ARG A 198 -8.06 39.37 17.13
CA ARG A 198 -9.09 40.31 16.67
C ARG A 198 -9.23 41.52 17.59
N ARG A 199 -8.78 41.45 18.84
CA ARG A 199 -8.89 42.56 19.80
C ARG A 199 -7.91 43.69 19.50
N ASP A 200 -6.67 43.35 19.17
CA ASP A 200 -5.59 44.32 18.94
C ASP A 200 -5.09 44.34 17.49
N GLY A 201 -5.59 43.45 16.63
CA GLY A 201 -5.19 43.33 15.22
C GLY A 201 -3.82 42.70 15.02
N SER A 202 -3.17 42.21 16.09
CA SER A 202 -1.85 41.60 15.99
C SER A 202 -1.89 40.27 15.23
N GLN A 203 -0.79 39.98 14.52
CA GLN A 203 -0.64 38.75 13.74
C GLN A 203 0.73 38.13 14.00
N ARG A 204 0.77 36.81 14.11
CA ARG A 204 2.00 36.03 14.28
C ARG A 204 2.06 34.91 13.25
N ALA A 205 3.13 34.88 12.47
CA ALA A 205 3.43 33.78 11.56
C ALA A 205 4.32 32.74 12.27
N ILE A 206 3.98 31.46 12.12
CA ILE A 206 4.66 30.32 12.74
C ILE A 206 4.84 29.24 11.66
N PRO A 207 6.08 28.93 11.22
CA PRO A 207 6.33 27.85 10.29
C PRO A 207 5.85 26.49 10.82
N TRP A 208 5.31 25.67 9.94
CA TRP A 208 4.81 24.32 10.21
C TRP A 208 5.23 23.37 9.11
N ASN A 209 6.53 23.09 9.06
CA ASN A 209 7.10 22.16 8.09
C ASN A 209 7.10 20.75 8.69
N ARG A 210 6.47 19.80 7.99
CA ARG A 210 6.29 18.43 8.49
C ARG A 210 6.45 17.40 7.38
N THR A 211 6.98 16.23 7.74
CA THR A 211 6.90 15.01 6.94
C THR A 211 5.81 14.13 7.54
N TYR A 212 4.89 13.68 6.69
CA TYR A 212 3.77 12.81 7.02
C TYR A 212 4.04 11.41 6.50
N THR A 213 3.89 10.41 7.35
CA THR A 213 3.85 9.01 6.92
C THR A 213 2.40 8.55 6.87
N LEU A 214 1.98 8.00 5.74
CA LEU A 214 0.64 7.48 5.52
C LEU A 214 0.68 5.98 5.26
N ARG A 215 -0.34 5.25 5.72
CA ARG A 215 -0.60 3.86 5.36
C ARG A 215 -1.98 3.69 4.72
N ALA A 216 -2.07 2.76 3.77
CA ALA A 216 -3.33 2.29 3.26
C ALA A 216 -4.06 1.48 4.34
N VAL A 217 -5.34 1.75 4.51
CA VAL A 217 -6.25 1.01 5.38
C VAL A 217 -7.47 0.55 4.59
N GLU A 218 -8.21 -0.41 5.13
CA GLU A 218 -9.49 -0.80 4.56
C GLU A 218 -10.46 0.38 4.65
N ILE A 219 -11.21 0.62 3.58
CA ILE A 219 -12.17 1.73 3.53
C ILE A 219 -13.35 1.33 4.43
N PRO A 220 -13.62 2.07 5.51
CA PRO A 220 -14.72 1.75 6.38
C PRO A 220 -16.05 2.09 5.68
N HIS A 221 -17.07 1.26 5.90
CA HIS A 221 -18.42 1.50 5.38
C HIS A 221 -19.36 1.80 6.55
N SER A 222 -20.21 2.82 6.41
CA SER A 222 -21.23 3.10 7.42
C SER A 222 -22.22 1.94 7.46
N PRO A 223 -22.51 1.37 8.65
CA PRO A 223 -23.54 0.34 8.80
C PRO A 223 -24.95 0.91 8.60
N LEU A 224 -25.11 2.24 8.73
CA LEU A 224 -26.39 2.95 8.62
C LEU A 224 -26.62 3.56 7.22
N GLY A 225 -25.60 3.64 6.37
CA GLY A 225 -25.72 4.18 5.02
C GLY A 225 -26.34 5.58 5.00
N ASP A 226 -27.42 5.76 4.24
CA ASP A 226 -28.14 7.04 4.12
C ASP A 226 -28.87 7.46 5.41
N GLU A 227 -29.07 6.56 6.37
CA GLU A 227 -29.68 6.84 7.68
C GLU A 227 -28.67 7.33 8.72
N ALA A 228 -27.37 7.34 8.38
CA ALA A 228 -26.31 7.83 9.26
C ALA A 228 -26.51 9.31 9.63
N SER A 229 -26.11 9.68 10.85
CA SER A 229 -26.11 11.09 11.26
C SER A 229 -25.14 11.92 10.40
N ARG A 230 -25.33 13.25 10.32
CA ARG A 230 -24.44 14.12 9.54
C ARG A 230 -22.97 14.06 10.00
N VAL A 231 -22.75 13.88 11.30
CA VAL A 231 -21.39 13.71 11.86
C VAL A 231 -20.80 12.36 11.46
N GLU A 232 -21.61 11.31 11.51
CA GLU A 232 -21.18 9.97 11.08
C GLU A 232 -20.85 9.95 9.58
N GLN A 233 -21.71 10.53 8.73
CA GLN A 233 -21.45 10.67 7.30
C GLN A 233 -20.12 11.39 7.06
N LEU A 234 -19.88 12.49 7.76
CA LEU A 234 -18.62 13.24 7.66
C LEU A 234 -17.39 12.39 8.05
N VAL A 235 -17.50 11.58 9.10
CA VAL A 235 -16.42 10.66 9.52
C VAL A 235 -16.16 9.62 8.43
N TYR A 236 -17.20 8.96 7.90
CA TYR A 236 -17.03 7.95 6.85
C TYR A 236 -16.54 8.54 5.52
N ASP A 237 -16.98 9.75 5.16
CA ASP A 237 -16.49 10.48 3.99
C ASP A 237 -14.99 10.80 4.14
N THR A 238 -14.59 11.26 5.32
CA THR A 238 -13.18 11.57 5.66
C THR A 238 -12.30 10.31 5.56
N LEU A 239 -12.80 9.18 6.06
CA LEU A 239 -12.11 7.89 6.00
C LEU A 239 -12.23 7.19 4.63
N GLY A 240 -13.09 7.70 3.74
CA GLY A 240 -13.36 7.13 2.41
C GLY A 240 -12.14 7.07 1.49
N SER A 241 -11.09 7.84 1.79
CA SER A 241 -9.79 7.78 1.10
C SER A 241 -9.05 6.45 1.33
N GLY A 242 -9.40 5.70 2.38
CA GLY A 242 -8.73 4.47 2.77
C GLY A 242 -7.26 4.69 3.10
N LEU A 243 -6.94 5.85 3.67
CA LEU A 243 -5.61 6.26 4.12
C LEU A 243 -5.67 6.71 5.58
N GLN A 244 -4.59 6.46 6.30
CA GLN A 244 -4.41 6.90 7.67
C GLN A 244 -3.00 7.44 7.85
N ILE A 245 -2.86 8.59 8.52
CA ILE A 245 -1.58 9.17 8.88
C ILE A 245 -1.08 8.46 10.15
N VAL A 246 0.13 7.92 10.10
CA VAL A 246 0.72 7.12 11.18
C VAL A 246 1.94 7.77 11.82
N ASP A 247 2.49 8.81 11.21
CA ASP A 247 3.58 9.57 11.80
C ASP A 247 3.61 11.00 11.24
N ILE A 248 4.02 11.95 12.08
CA ILE A 248 4.17 13.37 11.73
C ILE A 248 5.43 13.90 12.41
N VAL A 249 6.46 14.17 11.62
CA VAL A 249 7.77 14.62 12.15
C VAL A 249 8.17 15.98 11.58
N PRO A 250 8.98 16.79 12.28
CA PRO A 250 9.51 18.03 11.73
C PRO A 250 10.30 17.83 10.42
N PHE A 251 10.01 18.66 9.43
CA PHE A 251 10.74 18.72 8.16
C PHE A 251 11.59 19.99 8.10
N ASP A 252 12.85 19.86 7.69
CA ASP A 252 13.76 20.98 7.48
C ASP A 252 14.04 21.12 5.97
N PRO A 253 13.38 22.07 5.27
CA PRO A 253 13.63 22.31 3.86
C PRO A 253 15.05 22.90 3.70
N ARG A 254 15.97 22.10 3.19
CA ARG A 254 17.34 22.52 2.85
C ARG A 254 17.41 23.25 1.51
#